data_AF-A0A251QWU2-F1
#
_entry.id   AF-A0A251QWU2-F1
#
_cell.length_a   1.000
_cell.length_b   1.000
_cell.length_c   1.000
_cell.angle_alpha   90.00
_cell.angle_beta   90.00
_cell.angle_gamma   90.00
#
_symmetry.space_group_name_H-M   'P 1'
#
loop_
_entity.id
_entity.type
_entity.pdbx_description
1 polymer ?
#
loop_
_entity_poly.entity_id
_entity_poly.type
_entity_poly.pdbx_seq_one_letter_code
_entity_poly.pdbx_strand_id
1 'polypeptide(L)'
;MKIGKILKTSPIMDMLKTFSKVFKKLSWSCESMGSALIIQSLRELIRFQNPSMVFLMETKQNIHRKNRLRQQLGFWKGFHVDPIGQAGG
;
A
#
# COMPACT_ATOMS: atom_id res chain seq x y z
N MET A 1 7.45 -12.39 -38.06
CA MET A 1 7.26 -13.14 -36.80
C MET A 1 8.42 -12.82 -35.85
N LYS A 2 8.15 -12.55 -34.57
CA LYS A 2 9.11 -12.56 -33.43
C LYS A 2 9.88 -11.27 -33.05
N ILE A 3 9.20 -10.16 -32.74
CA ILE A 3 9.76 -9.16 -31.78
C ILE A 3 9.07 -9.34 -30.41
N GLY A 4 7.75 -9.58 -30.41
CA GLY A 4 6.98 -9.86 -29.18
C GLY A 4 7.26 -11.22 -28.49
N LYS A 5 8.06 -12.11 -29.10
CA LYS A 5 8.47 -13.37 -28.45
C LYS A 5 9.73 -13.23 -27.59
N ILE A 6 10.65 -12.32 -27.94
CA ILE A 6 11.91 -12.11 -27.19
C ILE A 6 11.65 -11.39 -25.87
N LEU A 7 10.71 -10.43 -25.85
CA LEU A 7 10.28 -9.76 -24.62
C LEU A 7 9.54 -10.68 -23.64
N LYS A 8 8.98 -11.79 -24.11
CA LYS A 8 8.28 -12.76 -23.24
C LYS A 8 9.21 -13.79 -22.59
N THR A 9 10.43 -13.95 -23.09
CA THR A 9 11.45 -14.92 -22.60
C THR A 9 12.69 -14.24 -22.02
N SER A 10 12.65 -12.91 -21.84
CA SER A 10 13.75 -12.19 -21.21
C SER A 10 13.75 -12.51 -19.70
N PRO A 11 14.88 -12.97 -19.14
CA PRO A 11 15.00 -13.22 -17.69
C PRO A 11 14.60 -12.02 -16.84
N ILE A 12 14.81 -10.80 -17.34
CA ILE A 12 14.39 -9.56 -16.69
C ILE A 12 12.86 -9.46 -16.62
N MET A 13 12.15 -9.80 -17.69
CA MET A 13 10.69 -9.71 -17.72
C MET A 13 10.05 -10.79 -16.84
N ASP A 14 10.67 -11.96 -16.73
CA ASP A 14 10.23 -13.00 -15.80
C ASP A 14 10.58 -12.66 -14.35
N MET A 15 11.72 -12.01 -14.11
CA MET A 15 12.06 -11.45 -12.81
C MET A 15 11.07 -10.35 -12.40
N LEU A 16 10.68 -9.46 -13.32
CA LEU A 16 9.68 -8.41 -13.07
C LEU A 16 8.29 -8.99 -12.80
N LYS A 17 7.87 -10.03 -13.53
CA LYS A 17 6.61 -10.74 -13.26
C LYS A 17 6.64 -11.48 -11.93
N THR A 18 7.76 -12.15 -11.62
CA THR A 18 7.97 -12.83 -10.34
C THR A 18 7.95 -11.82 -9.19
N PHE A 19 8.64 -10.68 -9.37
CA PHE A 19 8.63 -9.58 -8.43
C PHE A 19 7.21 -9.03 -8.22
N SER A 20 6.45 -8.77 -9.29
CA SER A 20 5.06 -8.31 -9.18
C SER A 20 4.13 -9.34 -8.53
N LYS A 21 4.45 -10.64 -8.61
CA LYS A 21 3.68 -11.71 -7.97
C LYS A 21 3.98 -11.83 -6.47
N VAL A 22 5.24 -11.60 -6.09
CA VAL A 22 5.70 -11.64 -4.68
C VAL A 22 5.41 -10.31 -3.97
N PHE A 23 5.54 -9.19 -4.67
CA PHE A 23 5.31 -7.84 -4.16
C PHE A 23 3.83 -7.47 -4.25
N LYS A 24 3.09 -7.82 -3.20
CA LYS A 24 1.67 -7.50 -3.09
C LYS A 24 1.49 -6.06 -2.58
N LYS A 25 0.69 -5.27 -3.30
CA LYS A 25 0.32 -3.91 -2.91
C LYS A 25 -1.14 -3.86 -2.51
N LEU A 26 -1.45 -3.10 -1.46
CA LEU A 26 -2.82 -2.78 -1.06
C LEU A 26 -3.01 -1.27 -1.16
N SER A 27 -4.03 -0.80 -1.87
CA SER A 27 -4.41 0.61 -1.93
C SER A 27 -5.80 0.79 -1.33
N TRP A 28 -5.94 1.69 -0.35
CA TRP A 28 -7.18 1.91 0.39
C TRP A 28 -7.47 3.41 0.53
N SER A 29 -8.69 3.84 0.20
CA SER A 29 -9.13 5.23 0.43
C SER A 29 -9.74 5.39 1.84
N CYS A 30 -9.31 6.45 2.53
CA CYS A 30 -9.64 6.81 3.89
C CYS A 30 -10.96 7.60 4.01
N GLU A 31 -11.66 7.89 2.91
CA GLU A 31 -12.92 8.67 2.91
C GLU A 31 -14.00 8.14 3.88
N SER A 32 -13.89 6.87 4.30
CA SER A 32 -14.74 6.22 5.31
C SER A 32 -14.14 6.15 6.74
N MET A 33 -12.95 6.69 7.03
CA MET A 33 -12.16 6.52 8.28
C MET A 33 -12.67 7.28 9.53
N GLY A 34 -13.91 7.06 9.91
CA GLY A 34 -14.50 7.64 11.12
C GLY A 34 -14.27 6.86 12.42
N SER A 35 -14.02 5.53 12.38
CA SER A 35 -14.12 4.70 13.60
C SER A 35 -12.94 3.74 13.84
N ALA A 36 -12.75 3.34 15.11
CA ALA A 36 -11.74 2.36 15.53
C ALA A 36 -11.89 0.99 14.85
N LEU A 37 -13.10 0.65 14.38
CA LEU A 37 -13.39 -0.58 13.64
C LEU A 37 -12.57 -0.67 12.35
N ILE A 38 -12.23 0.47 11.74
CA ILE A 38 -11.53 0.49 10.45
C ILE A 38 -10.05 0.15 10.59
N ILE A 39 -9.43 0.51 11.72
CA ILE A 39 -8.07 0.06 12.04
C ILE A 39 -8.06 -1.46 12.23
N GLN A 40 -9.12 -2.03 12.81
CA GLN A 40 -9.28 -3.46 12.98
C GLN A 40 -9.46 -4.17 11.62
N SER A 41 -10.35 -3.66 10.76
CA SER A 41 -10.56 -4.22 9.41
C SER A 41 -9.31 -4.09 8.53
N LEU A 42 -8.60 -2.96 8.59
CA LEU A 42 -7.34 -2.78 7.88
C LEU A 42 -6.27 -3.75 8.38
N ARG A 43 -6.20 -4.01 9.70
CA ARG A 43 -5.31 -5.01 10.29
C ARG A 43 -5.63 -6.41 9.82
N GLU A 44 -6.90 -6.79 9.80
CA GLU A 44 -7.32 -8.09 9.26
C GLU A 44 -6.99 -8.22 7.78
N LEU A 45 -7.23 -7.17 6.99
CA LEU A 45 -6.93 -7.17 5.55
C LEU A 45 -5.43 -7.31 5.29
N ILE A 46 -4.60 -6.60 6.06
CA ILE A 46 -3.13 -6.71 5.99
C ILE A 46 -2.68 -8.10 6.42
N ARG A 47 -3.25 -8.67 7.49
CA ARG A 47 -2.94 -10.04 7.91
C ARG A 47 -3.32 -11.08 6.85
N PHE A 48 -4.47 -10.90 6.22
CA PHE A 48 -4.99 -11.84 5.24
C PHE A 48 -4.22 -11.78 3.91
N GLN A 49 -3.94 -10.57 3.42
CA GLN A 49 -3.26 -10.40 2.12
C GLN A 49 -1.73 -10.43 2.23
N ASN A 50 -1.19 -10.12 3.41
CA ASN A 50 0.23 -9.94 3.70
C ASN A 50 0.95 -9.05 2.66
N PRO A 51 0.49 -7.81 2.44
CA PRO A 51 1.06 -6.93 1.43
C PRO A 51 2.46 -6.44 1.83
N SER A 52 3.34 -6.32 0.85
CA SER A 52 4.67 -5.71 1.01
C SER A 52 4.60 -4.19 1.14
N MET A 53 3.52 -3.57 0.66
CA MET A 53 3.31 -2.12 0.67
C MET A 53 1.82 -1.77 0.74
N VAL A 54 1.49 -0.76 1.55
CA VAL A 54 0.13 -0.25 1.72
C VAL A 54 0.09 1.24 1.39
N PHE A 55 -0.84 1.63 0.53
CA PHE A 55 -1.16 3.02 0.19
C PHE A 55 -2.46 3.39 0.89
N LEU A 56 -2.41 4.42 1.75
CA LEU A 56 -3.58 5.03 2.36
C LEU A 56 -3.73 6.42 1.73
N MET A 57 -4.87 6.70 1.11
CA MET A 57 -5.17 8.02 0.51
C MET A 57 -6.25 8.72 1.32
N GLU A 58 -6.23 10.06 1.40
CA GLU A 58 -7.25 10.92 2.03
C GLU A 58 -7.28 10.92 3.57
N THR A 59 -6.11 10.81 4.17
CA THR A 59 -5.93 10.82 5.62
C THR A 59 -6.00 12.24 6.20
N LYS A 60 -7.17 12.63 6.74
CA LYS A 60 -7.34 13.84 7.59
C LYS A 60 -6.68 13.72 8.98
N GLN A 61 -5.91 12.65 9.21
CA GLN A 61 -5.35 12.32 10.52
C GLN A 61 -3.97 12.96 10.71
N ASN A 62 -3.67 13.44 11.92
CA ASN A 62 -2.37 14.01 12.26
C ASN A 62 -1.22 13.00 12.05
N ILE A 63 -0.04 13.48 11.64
CA ILE A 63 1.18 12.69 11.40
C ILE A 63 1.56 11.74 12.56
N HIS A 64 1.32 12.13 13.81
CA HIS A 64 1.57 11.26 14.97
C HIS A 64 0.70 10.00 14.95
N ARG A 65 -0.56 10.14 14.53
CA ARG A 65 -1.51 9.03 14.40
C ARG A 65 -1.16 8.14 13.21
N LYS A 66 -0.70 8.72 12.09
CA LYS A 66 -0.20 7.96 10.93
C LYS A 66 1.03 7.12 11.31
N ASN A 67 1.98 7.70 12.04
CA ASN A 67 3.17 7.00 12.50
C ASN A 67 2.87 5.89 13.52
N ARG A 68 1.92 6.12 14.44
CA ARG A 68 1.47 5.09 15.38
C ARG A 68 0.78 3.94 14.64
N LEU A 69 -0.08 4.25 13.67
CA LEU A 69 -0.75 3.25 12.83
C LEU A 69 0.27 2.41 12.05
N ARG A 70 1.24 3.06 11.40
CA ARG A 70 2.33 2.37 10.69
C ARG A 70 3.05 1.34 11.56
N GLN A 71 3.45 1.72 12.77
CA GLN A 71 4.09 0.82 13.73
C GLN A 71 3.15 -0.31 14.16
N GLN A 72 1.89 0.01 14.44
CA GLN A 72 0.85 -0.96 14.80
C GLN A 72 0.52 -1.98 13.69
N LEU A 73 0.80 -1.63 12.43
CA LEU A 73 0.62 -2.47 11.26
C LEU A 73 1.90 -3.24 10.87
N GLY A 74 3.03 -3.03 11.56
CA GLY A 74 4.28 -3.75 11.34
C GLY A 74 5.16 -3.21 10.21
N PHE A 75 4.91 -2.00 9.71
CA PHE A 75 5.71 -1.42 8.62
C PHE A 75 6.88 -0.58 9.15
N TRP A 76 8.11 -0.94 8.73
CA TRP A 76 9.32 -0.22 9.14
C TRP A 76 9.46 1.17 8.50
N LYS A 77 9.10 1.30 7.22
CA LYS A 77 9.17 2.55 6.46
C LYS A 77 7.78 3.11 6.21
N GLY A 78 7.67 4.43 6.12
CA GLY A 78 6.44 5.13 5.76
C GLY A 78 6.76 6.46 5.12
N PHE A 79 5.88 6.88 4.22
CA PHE A 79 5.90 8.19 3.61
C PHE A 79 4.52 8.81 3.82
N HIS A 80 4.49 10.08 4.18
CA HIS A 80 3.27 10.83 4.44
C HIS A 80 3.34 12.15 3.70
N VAL A 81 2.25 12.51 3.04
CA VAL A 81 2.05 13.83 2.48
C VAL A 81 1.18 14.60 3.46
N ASP A 82 1.61 15.82 3.80
CA ASP A 82 0.80 16.71 4.63
C ASP A 82 -0.36 17.27 3.79
N PRO A 83 -1.56 17.36 4.37
CA PRO A 83 -2.71 17.91 3.65
C PRO A 83 -2.45 19.37 3.26
N ILE A 84 -2.79 19.74 2.03
CA ILE A 84 -2.75 21.13 1.55
C ILE A 84 -4.17 21.69 1.60
N GLY A 85 -4.44 22.63 2.52
CA GLY A 85 -5.77 23.23 2.69
C GLY A 85 -6.80 22.24 3.26
N GLN A 86 -7.95 22.09 2.60
CA GLN A 86 -9.01 21.13 2.98
C GLN A 86 -8.85 19.74 2.32
N ALA A 87 -7.90 19.59 1.39
CA ALA A 87 -7.65 18.33 0.71
C ALA A 87 -7.01 17.31 1.69
N GLY A 88 -7.41 16.04 1.58
CA GLY A 88 -6.76 14.94 2.29
C GLY A 88 -5.33 14.70 1.78
N GLY A 89 -4.53 13.97 2.57
CA GLY A 89 -3.18 13.54 2.20
C GLY A 89 -3.02 12.03 2.14
#